data_AF-A0A7S0K7G1-F1
#
_entry.id   AF-A0A7S0K7G1-F1
#
_cell.length_a   1.000
_cell.length_b   1.000
_cell.length_c   1.000
_cell.angle_alpha   90.00
_cell.angle_beta   90.00
_cell.angle_gamma   90.00
#
_symmetry.space_group_name_H-M   'P 1'
#
loop_
_entity.id
_entity.type
_entity.pdbx_description
1 polymer ?
#
loop_
_entity_poly.entity_id
_entity_poly.type
_entity_poly.pdbx_seq_one_letter_code
_entity_poly.pdbx_strand_id
1 'polypeptide(L)'
;ELGYLTSGSPPRGEILVRTKWSSEGYFRNPKATSDALTDDGFFRTGDVGEQLDDGRVMIIGRRKFVTKLANGEFVSPERIETVLSKSDLVDQVFVDADGSEYG
;
A
#
# COMPACT_ATOMS: atom_id res chain seq x y z
N GLU A 1 -13.02 4.29 0.05
CA GLU A 1 -12.15 3.10 0.23
C GLU A 1 -11.40 2.82 -1.06
N LEU A 2 -10.18 2.31 -0.98
CA LEU A 2 -9.23 2.13 -2.10
C LEU A 2 -9.60 1.00 -3.09
N GLY A 3 -10.79 0.40 -2.99
CA GLY A 3 -11.25 -0.68 -3.87
C GLY A 3 -10.59 -2.05 -3.65
N TYR A 4 -9.67 -2.17 -2.69
CA TYR A 4 -9.10 -3.46 -2.26
C TYR A 4 -10.06 -4.16 -1.30
N LEU A 5 -10.85 -5.07 -1.85
CA LEU A 5 -11.80 -5.85 -1.10
C LEU A 5 -11.21 -7.21 -0.74
N THR A 6 -11.27 -7.56 0.54
CA THR A 6 -10.94 -8.91 1.03
C THR A 6 -11.92 -9.96 0.51
N SER A 7 -13.13 -9.54 0.10
CA SER A 7 -14.13 -10.35 -0.59
C SER A 7 -13.95 -10.43 -2.11
N GLY A 8 -12.96 -9.73 -2.66
CA GLY A 8 -12.64 -9.78 -4.09
C GLY A 8 -12.01 -11.10 -4.51
N SER A 9 -11.93 -11.32 -5.82
CA SER A 9 -11.18 -12.43 -6.43
C SER A 9 -10.19 -11.87 -7.46
N PRO A 10 -8.87 -11.91 -7.21
CA PRO A 10 -8.23 -12.39 -5.97
C PRO A 10 -8.47 -11.45 -4.76
N PRO A 11 -8.43 -11.98 -3.51
CA PRO A 11 -8.57 -11.16 -2.30
C PRO A 11 -7.43 -10.15 -2.18
N ARG A 12 -7.76 -8.90 -1.87
CA ARG A 12 -6.79 -7.81 -1.75
C ARG A 12 -7.03 -6.99 -0.48
N GLY A 13 -5.95 -6.58 0.18
CA GLY A 13 -6.03 -5.78 1.41
C GLY A 13 -4.66 -5.42 1.99
N GLU A 14 -4.65 -4.68 3.10
CA GLU A 14 -3.41 -4.41 3.84
C GLU A 14 -2.84 -5.70 4.44
N ILE A 15 -1.54 -5.92 4.26
CA ILE A 15 -0.85 -7.06 4.85
C ILE A 15 -0.61 -6.76 6.34
N LEU A 16 -1.19 -7.60 7.20
CA LEU A 16 -0.98 -7.55 8.64
C LEU A 16 -0.05 -8.70 9.06
N VAL A 17 0.97 -8.40 9.86
CA VAL A 17 1.98 -9.39 10.25
C VAL A 17 2.06 -9.51 11.76
N ARG A 18 2.00 -10.73 12.27
CA ARG A 18 2.33 -11.05 13.66
C ARG A 18 3.48 -12.04 13.70
N THR A 19 4.58 -11.63 14.31
CA THR A 19 5.80 -12.43 14.40
C THR A 19 6.46 -12.24 15.75
N LYS A 20 7.24 -13.24 16.20
CA LYS A 20 8.03 -13.15 17.44
C LYS A 20 9.11 -12.06 17.40
N TRP A 21 9.39 -11.54 16.20
CA TRP A 21 10.37 -10.49 15.95
C TRP A 21 9.73 -9.10 15.82
N SER A 22 8.42 -8.97 16.09
CA SER A 22 7.73 -7.67 16.03
C SER A 22 8.28 -6.73 17.11
N SER A 23 8.44 -5.45 16.76
CA SER A 23 8.80 -4.41 17.74
C SER A 23 7.68 -4.23 18.76
N GLU A 24 8.04 -3.90 20.01
CA GLU A 24 7.09 -3.45 21.04
C GLU A 24 6.50 -2.05 20.71
N GLY A 25 7.12 -1.33 19.76
CA GLY A 25 6.64 -0.03 19.31
C GLY A 25 7.75 0.90 18.86
N TYR A 26 7.41 2.19 18.78
CA TYR A 26 8.34 3.26 18.48
C TYR A 26 8.84 3.91 19.77
N PHE A 27 10.14 4.16 19.85
CA PHE A 27 10.77 4.76 21.03
C PHE A 27 10.13 6.11 21.39
N ARG A 28 9.60 6.22 22.60
CA ARG A 28 8.93 7.42 23.15
C ARG A 28 7.82 7.99 22.26
N ASN A 29 7.20 7.16 21.42
CA ASN A 29 6.10 7.59 20.56
C ASN A 29 4.90 6.63 20.71
N PRO A 30 4.10 6.79 21.78
CA PRO A 30 2.97 5.92 22.06
C PRO A 30 1.90 6.00 20.97
N LYS A 31 1.71 7.20 20.38
CA LYS A 31 0.75 7.39 19.28
C LYS A 31 1.14 6.60 18.02
N ALA A 32 2.38 6.74 17.57
CA ALA A 32 2.82 5.97 16.40
C ALA A 32 2.79 4.46 16.66
N THR A 33 3.02 4.05 17.91
CA THR A 33 2.94 2.65 18.33
C THR A 33 1.51 2.12 18.24
N SER A 34 0.54 2.84 18.82
CA SER A 34 -0.88 2.46 18.74
C SER A 34 -1.41 2.51 17.30
N ASP A 35 -0.92 3.44 16.48
CA ASP A 35 -1.34 3.54 15.08
C ASP A 35 -0.77 2.41 14.22
N ALA A 36 0.35 1.80 14.62
CA ALA A 36 1.03 0.75 13.85
C ALA A 36 0.67 -0.67 14.29
N LEU A 37 0.12 -0.85 15.49
CA LEU A 37 -0.33 -2.13 16.00
C LEU A 37 -1.86 -2.19 16.03
N THR A 38 -2.43 -3.34 15.74
CA THR A 38 -3.85 -3.62 15.97
C THR A 38 -4.08 -4.09 17.41
N ASP A 39 -5.32 -4.01 17.89
CA ASP A 39 -5.69 -4.42 19.25
C ASP A 39 -5.41 -5.91 19.53
N ASP A 40 -5.38 -6.75 18.48
CA ASP A 40 -5.05 -8.17 18.52
C ASP A 40 -3.56 -8.50 18.24
N GLY A 41 -2.72 -7.45 18.19
CA GLY A 41 -1.25 -7.56 18.19
C GLY A 41 -0.61 -7.78 16.83
N PHE A 42 -1.30 -7.48 15.73
CA PHE A 42 -0.70 -7.47 14.39
C PHE A 42 -0.08 -6.11 14.08
N PHE A 43 1.06 -6.14 13.37
CA PHE A 43 1.69 -4.96 12.82
C PHE A 43 1.08 -4.61 11.45
N ARG A 44 0.70 -3.34 11.29
CA ARG A 44 0.22 -2.74 10.05
C ARG A 44 1.41 -2.35 9.19
N THR A 45 1.69 -3.17 8.17
CA THR A 45 2.84 -2.96 7.27
C THR A 45 2.71 -1.69 6.41
N GLY A 46 1.48 -1.24 6.16
CA GLY A 46 1.19 -0.22 5.17
C GLY A 46 1.31 -0.71 3.72
N ASP A 47 1.56 -2.00 3.50
CA ASP A 47 1.67 -2.62 2.18
C ASP A 47 0.34 -3.30 1.81
N VAL A 48 -0.08 -3.15 0.56
CA VAL A 48 -1.26 -3.82 0.01
C VAL A 48 -0.80 -5.12 -0.67
N GLY A 49 -1.41 -6.22 -0.26
CA GLY A 49 -1.17 -7.55 -0.81
C GLY A 49 -2.36 -8.08 -1.59
N GLU A 50 -2.05 -8.92 -2.57
CA GLU A 50 -2.99 -9.79 -3.28
C GLU A 50 -2.67 -11.24 -2.92
N GLN A 51 -3.67 -12.00 -2.47
CA GLN A 51 -3.51 -13.41 -2.16
C GLN A 51 -3.72 -14.26 -3.43
N LEU A 52 -2.72 -15.07 -3.77
CA LEU A 52 -2.74 -16.00 -4.89
C LEU A 52 -3.39 -17.33 -4.48
N ASP A 53 -3.83 -18.11 -5.49
CA ASP A 53 -4.54 -19.38 -5.29
C ASP A 53 -3.74 -20.44 -4.52
N ASP A 54 -2.40 -20.34 -4.53
CA ASP A 54 -1.50 -21.24 -3.80
C ASP A 54 -1.12 -20.73 -2.40
N GLY A 55 -1.77 -19.68 -1.92
CA GLY A 55 -1.57 -19.11 -0.59
C GLY A 55 -0.39 -18.15 -0.48
N ARG A 56 0.33 -17.87 -1.58
CA ARG A 56 1.34 -16.80 -1.61
C ARG A 56 0.67 -15.43 -1.60
N VAL A 57 1.39 -14.42 -1.09
CA VAL A 57 0.96 -13.02 -1.13
C VAL A 57 1.91 -12.24 -2.03
N MET A 58 1.36 -11.58 -3.04
CA MET A 58 2.08 -10.64 -3.90
C MET A 58 1.85 -9.22 -3.40
N ILE A 59 2.93 -8.46 -3.16
CA ILE A 59 2.83 -7.05 -2.79
C ILE A 59 2.50 -6.25 -4.07
N ILE A 60 1.41 -5.48 -4.03
CA ILE A 60 0.87 -4.76 -5.19
C ILE A 60 0.84 -3.23 -5.01
N GLY A 61 1.28 -2.73 -3.85
CA GLY A 61 1.43 -1.29 -3.62
C GLY A 61 1.45 -0.91 -2.14
N ARG A 62 1.35 0.39 -1.86
CA ARG A 62 1.32 0.96 -0.51
C ARG A 62 -0.02 1.61 -0.22
N ARG A 63 -0.53 1.43 1.01
CA ARG A 63 -1.82 1.97 1.47
C ARG A 63 -1.91 3.50 1.38
N LYS A 64 -0.78 4.21 1.56
CA LYS A 64 -0.73 5.67 1.60
C LYS A 64 -0.42 6.34 0.25
N PHE A 65 -0.06 5.58 -0.78
CA PHE A 65 0.39 6.12 -2.07
C PHE A 65 -0.61 5.85 -3.20
N VAL A 66 -1.91 5.99 -2.90
CA VAL A 66 -2.96 5.92 -3.91
C VAL A 66 -3.66 7.26 -3.97
N THR A 67 -3.52 7.95 -5.11
CA THR A 67 -4.17 9.23 -5.39
C THR A 67 -5.46 8.99 -6.14
N LYS A 68 -6.54 9.67 -5.73
CA LYS A 68 -7.80 9.69 -6.47
C LYS A 68 -7.73 10.81 -7.50
N LEU A 69 -7.86 10.48 -8.78
CA LEU A 69 -7.95 11.45 -9.87
C LEU A 69 -9.32 12.14 -9.88
N ALA A 70 -9.42 13.30 -10.54
CA ALA A 70 -10.67 14.07 -10.66
C ALA A 70 -11.81 13.25 -11.29
N ASN A 71 -11.49 12.30 -12.18
CA ASN A 71 -12.47 11.37 -12.78
C ASN A 71 -12.96 10.27 -11.83
N GLY A 72 -12.44 10.21 -10.60
CA GLY A 72 -12.83 9.24 -9.58
C GLY A 72 -11.98 7.97 -9.52
N GLU A 73 -11.05 7.77 -10.46
CA GLU A 73 -10.17 6.61 -10.50
C GLU A 73 -9.04 6.71 -9.48
N PHE A 74 -8.60 5.56 -8.97
CA PHE A 74 -7.48 5.47 -8.02
C PHE A 74 -6.22 5.04 -8.76
N VAL A 75 -5.16 5.84 -8.64
CA VAL A 75 -3.86 5.59 -9.27
C VAL A 75 -2.78 5.49 -8.21
N SER A 76 -1.86 4.55 -8.37
CA SER A 76 -0.64 4.46 -7.57
C SER A 76 0.55 4.97 -8.40
N PRO A 77 1.11 6.15 -8.07
CA PRO A 77 2.29 6.68 -8.74
C PRO A 77 3.47 5.70 -8.72
N GLU A 78 3.74 5.06 -7.58
CA GLU A 78 4.80 4.05 -7.43
C GLU A 78 4.66 2.89 -8.44
N ARG A 79 3.42 2.48 -8.75
CA ARG A 79 3.18 1.43 -9.75
C ARG A 79 3.54 1.89 -11.15
N ILE A 80 3.26 3.15 -11.49
CA ILE A 80 3.62 3.73 -12.79
C ILE A 80 5.14 3.88 -12.88
N GLU A 81 5.77 4.42 -11.84
CA GLU A 81 7.24 4.54 -11.74
C GLU A 81 7.93 3.18 -11.91
N THR A 82 7.41 2.12 -11.26
CA THR A 82 7.93 0.74 -11.36
C THR A 82 7.83 0.17 -12.78
N VAL A 83 6.83 0.57 -13.56
CA VAL A 83 6.70 0.13 -14.96
C VAL A 83 7.64 0.94 -15.84
N LEU A 84 7.71 2.27 -15.66
CA LEU A 84 8.54 3.17 -16.45
C LEU A 84 10.04 2.92 -16.24
N SER A 85 10.46 2.58 -15.01
CA SER A 85 11.86 2.30 -14.68
C SER A 85 12.42 1.03 -15.35
N LYS A 86 11.57 0.20 -15.96
CA LYS A 86 12.01 -0.97 -16.75
C LYS A 86 12.36 -0.62 -18.20
N SER A 87 12.12 0.62 -18.61
CA SER A 87 12.46 1.10 -19.95
C SER A 87 13.94 1.44 -20.03
N ASP A 88 14.64 0.95 -21.06
CA ASP A 88 16.04 1.32 -21.33
C ASP A 88 16.22 2.82 -21.63
N LEU A 89 15.12 3.55 -21.85
CA LEU A 89 15.13 4.99 -22.13
C LEU A 89 15.02 5.86 -20.87
N VAL A 90 14.81 5.27 -19.69
CA VAL A 90 14.51 5.99 -18.45
C VAL A 90 15.56 5.66 -17.40
N ASP A 91 16.40 6.64 -17.03
CA ASP A 91 17.39 6.48 -15.96
C ASP A 91 16.75 6.67 -14.57
N GLN A 92 15.88 7.69 -14.42
CA GLN A 92 15.11 7.97 -13.20
C GLN A 92 13.72 8.50 -13.56
N VAL A 93 12.74 8.21 -12.71
CA VAL A 93 11.34 8.64 -12.90
C VAL A 93 10.72 9.03 -11.55
N PHE A 94 9.92 10.09 -11.60
CA PHE A 94 9.05 10.51 -10.51
C PHE A 94 7.68 10.84 -11.10
N VAL A 95 6.62 10.31 -10.51
CA VAL A 95 5.24 10.52 -10.95
C VAL A 95 4.52 11.37 -9.91
N ASP A 96 4.10 12.55 -10.35
CA ASP A 96 3.20 13.41 -9.58
C ASP A 96 1.75 13.19 -10.03
N ALA A 97 0.82 13.29 -9.08
CA ALA A 97 -0.60 13.14 -9.34
C ALA A 97 -1.38 14.23 -8.61
N ASP A 98 -2.01 15.12 -9.38
CA ASP A 98 -2.90 16.16 -8.86
C ASP A 98 -4.35 15.65 -8.90
N GLY A 99 -4.99 15.70 -7.72
CA GLY A 99 -6.39 15.33 -7.54
C GLY A 99 -7.35 16.52 -7.63
N SER A 100 -6.86 17.72 -7.96
CA SER A 100 -7.70 18.91 -8.12
C SER A 100 -8.60 18.79 -9.36
N GLU A 101 -9.88 19.15 -9.20
CA GLU A 101 -10.76 19.36 -10.35
C GLU A 101 -10.27 20.60 -11.10
N TYR A 102 -10.03 20.49 -12.41
CA TYR A 102 -9.89 21.67 -13.27
C TYR A 102 -11.24 22.40 -13.27
N GLY A 103 -11.35 23.44 -12.44
CA GLY A 103 -12.46 24.39 -12.44
C GLY A 103 -12.46 25.31 -13.64
#